data_AF-A0A379YJK7-F1
#
_entry.id   AF-A0A379YJK7-F1
#
_cell.length_a   1.000
_cell.length_b   1.000
_cell.length_c   1.000
_cell.angle_alpha   90.00
_cell.angle_beta   90.00
_cell.angle_gamma   90.00
#
_symmetry.space_group_name_H-M   'P 1'
#
loop_
_entity.id
_entity.type
_entity.pdbx_description
1 polymer ?
#
loop_
_entity_poly.entity_id
_entity_poly.type
_entity_poly.pdbx_seq_one_letter_code
_entity_poly.pdbx_strand_id
1 'polypeptide(L)'
;MVTSGDPYLMSQEEQDKLQTNPNWTPSYCSPSSASNSAYYFSHSTREAARLIFDHGLWPAAMALWQAGIGGGQAAPLVVRREDARWVEGGLTAAGMSVLSLELLAKTAYQMGGVTGAAVHVFNRWQWAEADFTLNGKSERLPIDGMALRNAGGEFKPLARGQVYYPPTQRNNAAVTYYSAVGTLAEVAVDIATGQVELLNHHSIMECGNLIVPELVSGQLQGGLAMGIGHALHEYLPLYEDGPGNGTWNFNRYHLPRASDVAVWKQSGDILPALSETDPPKGMAEVVMIPIVAALVNAIADATGHRFRDLPVRAENIREVLQ
;
A
#
# COMPACT_ATOMS: atom_id res chain seq x y z
N MET A 1 9.93 -17.57 -16.66
CA MET A 1 9.12 -16.63 -17.48
C MET A 1 10.05 -15.85 -18.39
N VAL A 2 9.59 -15.47 -19.57
CA VAL A 2 10.30 -14.61 -20.52
C VAL A 2 9.58 -13.27 -20.62
N THR A 3 10.30 -12.19 -20.91
CA THR A 3 9.71 -10.85 -21.04
C THR A 3 10.32 -10.12 -22.23
N SER A 4 9.54 -9.24 -22.84
CA SER A 4 9.95 -8.44 -24.00
C SER A 4 9.00 -7.24 -24.18
N GLY A 5 9.51 -6.19 -24.81
CA GLY A 5 8.78 -4.94 -25.02
C GLY A 5 8.70 -4.07 -23.76
N ASP A 6 8.10 -2.89 -23.89
CA ASP A 6 7.79 -2.01 -22.77
C ASP A 6 6.28 -2.07 -22.51
N PRO A 7 5.82 -2.53 -21.33
CA PRO A 7 4.40 -2.69 -21.03
C PRO A 7 3.62 -1.36 -21.00
N TYR A 8 4.28 -0.20 -20.97
CA TYR A 8 3.62 1.10 -21.04
C TYR A 8 3.62 1.71 -22.44
N LEU A 9 4.42 1.19 -23.38
CA LEU A 9 4.54 1.72 -24.74
C LEU A 9 4.05 0.74 -25.83
N MET A 10 3.92 -0.55 -25.52
CA MET A 10 3.48 -1.55 -26.50
C MET A 10 2.03 -1.36 -26.95
N SER A 11 1.75 -1.75 -28.19
CA SER A 11 0.40 -1.75 -28.74
C SER A 11 -0.42 -2.92 -28.18
N GLN A 12 -1.76 -2.81 -28.24
CA GLN A 12 -2.63 -3.93 -27.86
C GLN A 12 -2.38 -5.16 -28.73
N GLU A 13 -2.17 -4.98 -30.04
CA GLU A 13 -1.85 -6.05 -30.98
C GLU A 13 -0.56 -6.79 -30.61
N GLU A 14 0.48 -6.06 -30.19
CA GLU A 14 1.74 -6.65 -29.75
C GLU A 14 1.55 -7.48 -28.48
N GLN A 15 0.81 -6.96 -27.49
CA GLN A 15 0.47 -7.73 -26.28
C GLN A 15 -0.32 -8.98 -26.62
N ASP A 16 -1.34 -8.86 -27.48
CA ASP A 16 -2.21 -9.98 -27.86
C ASP A 16 -1.43 -11.08 -28.58
N LYS A 17 -0.43 -10.71 -29.37
CA LYS A 17 0.50 -11.66 -29.99
C LYS A 17 1.40 -12.33 -28.94
N LEU A 18 2.00 -11.56 -28.04
CA LEU A 18 2.97 -12.07 -27.05
C LEU A 18 2.31 -12.95 -25.99
N GLN A 19 1.09 -12.63 -25.56
CA GLN A 19 0.36 -13.40 -24.55
C GLN A 19 -0.05 -14.81 -24.98
N THR A 20 0.01 -15.12 -26.29
CA THR A 20 -0.14 -16.49 -26.81
C THR A 20 0.96 -17.44 -26.31
N ASN A 21 2.13 -16.89 -25.92
CA ASN A 21 3.16 -17.67 -25.26
C ASN A 21 2.85 -17.79 -23.76
N PRO A 22 2.57 -19.01 -23.25
CA PRO A 22 2.21 -19.22 -21.84
C PRO A 22 3.39 -18.94 -20.87
N ASN A 23 4.59 -18.71 -21.37
CA ASN A 23 5.75 -18.32 -20.57
C ASN A 23 6.05 -16.81 -20.63
N TRP A 24 5.39 -16.04 -21.50
CA TRP A 24 5.65 -14.62 -21.68
C TRP A 24 4.90 -13.75 -20.68
N THR A 25 5.58 -12.84 -20.00
CA THR A 25 4.95 -11.86 -19.12
C THR A 25 5.42 -10.45 -19.44
N PRO A 26 4.53 -9.44 -19.42
CA PRO A 26 4.98 -8.08 -19.25
C PRO A 26 5.74 -8.00 -17.92
N SER A 27 6.86 -7.31 -17.93
CA SER A 27 7.68 -7.12 -16.74
C SER A 27 7.92 -5.64 -16.54
N TYR A 28 7.59 -5.18 -15.33
CA TYR A 28 7.94 -3.86 -14.86
C TYR A 28 8.15 -3.95 -13.36
N CYS A 29 9.35 -3.63 -12.90
CA CYS A 29 9.60 -3.44 -11.48
C CYS A 29 9.30 -1.99 -11.16
N SER A 30 8.16 -1.72 -10.52
CA SER A 30 7.85 -0.37 -10.08
C SER A 30 8.86 0.02 -8.99
N PRO A 31 9.53 1.19 -9.11
CA PRO A 31 10.31 1.72 -8.01
C PRO A 31 9.38 1.94 -6.80
N SER A 32 9.94 1.95 -5.59
CA SER A 32 9.21 2.35 -4.40
C SER A 32 8.94 3.86 -4.43
N SER A 33 7.96 4.27 -5.23
CA SER A 33 7.52 5.65 -5.44
C SER A 33 6.01 5.70 -5.69
N ALA A 34 5.44 6.90 -5.86
CA ALA A 34 4.02 7.11 -6.11
C ALA A 34 3.12 6.46 -5.04
N SER A 35 3.66 6.26 -3.83
CA SER A 35 3.00 5.66 -2.68
C SER A 35 2.37 4.30 -3.00
N ASN A 36 2.90 3.57 -3.97
CA ASN A 36 2.17 2.46 -4.56
C ASN A 36 2.45 1.10 -3.91
N SER A 37 3.51 1.02 -3.11
CA SER A 37 4.07 -0.26 -2.64
C SER A 37 3.13 -0.99 -1.69
N ALA A 38 2.38 -0.27 -0.85
CA ALA A 38 1.37 -0.86 0.03
C ALA A 38 0.28 -1.60 -0.76
N TYR A 39 -0.16 -1.03 -1.90
CA TYR A 39 -1.15 -1.65 -2.77
C TYR A 39 -0.55 -2.84 -3.54
N TYR A 40 0.62 -2.64 -4.17
CA TYR A 40 1.16 -3.65 -5.07
C TYR A 40 1.80 -4.85 -4.37
N PHE A 41 2.63 -4.60 -3.36
CA PHE A 41 3.39 -5.67 -2.70
C PHE A 41 2.52 -6.47 -1.71
N SER A 42 1.47 -5.85 -1.15
CA SER A 42 0.50 -6.59 -0.34
C SER A 42 -0.30 -7.58 -1.19
N HIS A 43 -0.63 -7.23 -2.44
CA HIS A 43 -1.34 -8.14 -3.34
C HIS A 43 -0.54 -9.41 -3.63
N SER A 44 0.72 -9.30 -4.06
CA SER A 44 1.55 -10.48 -4.31
C SER A 44 1.74 -11.34 -3.05
N THR A 45 1.97 -10.70 -1.91
CA THR A 45 2.10 -11.40 -0.61
C THR A 45 0.81 -12.11 -0.22
N ARG A 46 -0.34 -11.47 -0.40
CA ARG A 46 -1.66 -12.02 -0.10
C ARG A 46 -2.00 -13.20 -0.99
N GLU A 47 -1.73 -13.13 -2.29
CA GLU A 47 -2.03 -14.22 -3.21
C GLU A 47 -1.09 -15.43 -2.98
N ALA A 48 0.17 -15.21 -2.65
CA ALA A 48 1.05 -16.29 -2.20
C ALA A 48 0.55 -16.95 -0.90
N ALA A 49 0.16 -16.14 0.09
CA ALA A 49 -0.40 -16.65 1.35
C ALA A 49 -1.72 -17.41 1.13
N ARG A 50 -2.57 -16.92 0.22
CA ARG A 50 -3.84 -17.56 -0.17
C ARG A 50 -3.60 -18.95 -0.75
N LEU A 51 -2.61 -19.13 -1.61
CA LEU A 51 -2.25 -20.45 -2.17
C LEU A 51 -1.79 -21.43 -1.08
N ILE A 52 -0.98 -20.98 -0.12
CA ILE A 52 -0.55 -21.81 1.01
C ILE A 52 -1.75 -22.16 1.91
N PHE A 53 -2.65 -21.22 2.13
CA PHE A 53 -3.85 -21.43 2.92
C PHE A 53 -4.78 -22.43 2.23
N ASP A 54 -5.18 -22.18 0.99
CA ASP A 54 -6.21 -22.95 0.29
C ASP A 54 -5.74 -24.37 -0.08
N HIS A 55 -4.44 -24.57 -0.35
CA HIS A 55 -3.89 -25.88 -0.77
C HIS A 55 -2.98 -26.54 0.27
N GLY A 56 -2.85 -25.96 1.46
CA GLY A 56 -2.03 -26.49 2.55
C GLY A 56 -2.78 -26.48 3.88
N LEU A 57 -3.00 -25.29 4.45
CA LEU A 57 -3.55 -25.15 5.79
C LEU A 57 -5.03 -25.54 5.88
N TRP A 58 -5.84 -25.19 4.88
CA TRP A 58 -7.27 -25.48 4.87
C TRP A 58 -7.58 -26.98 4.78
N PRO A 59 -6.97 -27.75 3.84
CA PRO A 59 -7.10 -29.21 3.84
C PRO A 59 -6.64 -29.85 5.16
N ALA A 60 -5.57 -29.34 5.76
CA ALA A 60 -5.08 -29.82 7.06
C ALA A 60 -6.08 -29.55 8.19
N ALA A 61 -6.69 -28.36 8.23
CA ALA A 61 -7.75 -28.02 9.18
C ALA A 61 -8.96 -28.95 9.04
N MET A 62 -9.42 -29.16 7.81
CA MET A 62 -10.54 -30.07 7.53
C MET A 62 -10.23 -31.50 7.97
N ALA A 63 -9.02 -32.02 7.71
CA ALA A 63 -8.61 -33.34 8.15
C ALA A 63 -8.59 -33.46 9.68
N LEU A 64 -8.16 -32.43 10.40
CA LEU A 64 -8.16 -32.40 11.87
C LEU A 64 -9.57 -32.34 12.45
N TRP A 65 -10.45 -31.49 11.91
CA TRP A 65 -11.83 -31.39 12.40
C TRP A 65 -12.68 -32.61 12.04
N GLN A 66 -12.33 -33.33 10.97
CA GLN A 66 -12.95 -34.59 10.60
C GLN A 66 -12.39 -35.81 11.35
N ALA A 67 -11.27 -35.64 12.07
CA ALA A 67 -10.69 -36.70 12.86
C ALA A 67 -11.58 -36.99 14.08
N GLY A 68 -12.16 -38.20 14.15
CA GLY A 68 -12.96 -38.64 15.30
C GLY A 68 -14.04 -39.65 14.94
N ILE A 69 -14.72 -40.18 15.96
CA ILE A 69 -15.84 -41.11 15.80
C ILE A 69 -16.95 -40.41 15.02
N GLY A 70 -17.47 -41.04 13.97
CA GLY A 70 -18.57 -40.50 13.16
C GLY A 70 -18.18 -39.33 12.24
N GLY A 71 -16.88 -39.08 12.00
CA GLY A 71 -16.40 -37.99 11.13
C GLY A 71 -16.06 -36.69 11.87
N GLY A 72 -15.85 -36.76 13.19
CA GLY A 72 -15.34 -35.65 14.01
C GLY A 72 -16.34 -34.50 14.20
N GLN A 73 -15.82 -33.33 14.59
CA GLN A 73 -16.63 -32.11 14.80
C GLN A 73 -17.30 -31.62 13.52
N ALA A 74 -16.70 -31.90 12.36
CA ALA A 74 -17.19 -31.42 11.07
C ALA A 74 -18.35 -32.27 10.49
N ALA A 75 -18.56 -33.52 10.95
CA ALA A 75 -19.60 -34.40 10.40
C ALA A 75 -21.03 -33.82 10.33
N PRO A 76 -21.55 -33.10 11.36
CA PRO A 76 -22.89 -32.53 11.31
C PRO A 76 -22.98 -31.20 10.55
N LEU A 77 -21.86 -30.63 10.06
CA LEU A 77 -21.81 -29.27 9.54
C LEU A 77 -21.19 -29.20 8.15
N VAL A 78 -21.73 -28.32 7.30
CA VAL A 78 -21.07 -27.94 6.05
C VAL A 78 -20.09 -26.82 6.38
N VAL A 79 -18.85 -27.17 6.69
CA VAL A 79 -17.79 -26.21 6.97
C VAL A 79 -17.23 -25.68 5.65
N ARG A 80 -17.42 -24.38 5.39
CA ARG A 80 -16.97 -23.77 4.14
C ARG A 80 -15.72 -22.92 4.36
N ARG A 81 -14.95 -22.75 3.29
CA ARG A 81 -13.70 -21.97 3.32
C ARG A 81 -13.96 -20.50 3.66
N GLU A 82 -15.07 -19.95 3.20
CA GLU A 82 -15.49 -18.57 3.50
C GLU A 82 -15.82 -18.33 4.98
N ASP A 83 -16.06 -19.39 5.77
CA ASP A 83 -16.32 -19.30 7.21
C ASP A 83 -15.03 -19.25 8.04
N ALA A 84 -13.87 -19.44 7.39
CA ALA A 84 -12.58 -19.48 8.06
C ALA A 84 -12.22 -18.11 8.67
N ARG A 85 -11.83 -18.11 9.94
CA ARG A 85 -11.39 -16.92 10.68
C ARG A 85 -10.17 -17.24 11.51
N TRP A 86 -9.22 -16.31 11.52
CA TRP A 86 -8.11 -16.32 12.47
C TRP A 86 -8.57 -15.62 13.75
N VAL A 87 -8.44 -16.31 14.88
CA VAL A 87 -8.74 -15.80 16.22
C VAL A 87 -7.51 -15.98 17.11
N GLU A 88 -7.56 -15.50 18.34
CA GLU A 88 -6.50 -15.77 19.31
C GLU A 88 -6.30 -17.29 19.44
N GLY A 89 -5.04 -17.72 19.27
CA GLY A 89 -4.66 -19.14 19.34
C GLY A 89 -4.66 -19.89 18.00
N GLY A 90 -5.33 -19.41 16.93
CA GLY A 90 -5.24 -20.04 15.62
C GLY A 90 -6.46 -19.92 14.70
N LEU A 91 -6.63 -20.90 13.82
CA LEU A 91 -7.69 -20.95 12.82
C LEU A 91 -8.94 -21.63 13.39
N THR A 92 -10.11 -21.07 13.13
CA THR A 92 -11.42 -21.69 13.32
C THR A 92 -12.29 -21.47 12.08
N ALA A 93 -13.36 -22.24 11.94
CA ALA A 93 -14.39 -22.04 10.93
C ALA A 93 -15.73 -22.58 11.45
N ALA A 94 -16.85 -21.91 11.19
CA ALA A 94 -18.20 -22.41 11.52
C ALA A 94 -18.37 -22.98 12.95
N GLY A 95 -17.71 -22.37 13.95
CA GLY A 95 -17.78 -22.80 15.36
C GLY A 95 -16.88 -23.99 15.74
N MET A 96 -16.00 -24.43 14.84
CA MET A 96 -15.03 -25.49 15.09
C MET A 96 -13.99 -25.11 16.16
N SER A 97 -13.43 -26.12 16.83
CA SER A 97 -12.29 -25.91 17.73
C SER A 97 -11.12 -25.18 17.04
N VAL A 98 -10.47 -24.29 17.79
CA VAL A 98 -9.34 -23.48 17.30
C VAL A 98 -8.12 -24.37 17.11
N LEU A 99 -7.50 -24.32 15.94
CA LEU A 99 -6.29 -25.07 15.59
C LEU A 99 -5.10 -24.12 15.46
N SER A 100 -4.03 -24.40 16.22
CA SER A 100 -2.82 -23.57 16.16
C SER A 100 -2.13 -23.65 14.80
N LEU A 101 -1.43 -22.57 14.42
CA LEU A 101 -0.67 -22.53 13.17
C LEU A 101 0.40 -23.63 13.12
N GLU A 102 1.03 -23.96 14.26
CA GLU A 102 2.01 -25.05 14.37
C GLU A 102 1.39 -26.41 14.04
N LEU A 103 0.21 -26.71 14.61
CA LEU A 103 -0.50 -27.96 14.36
C LEU A 103 -0.96 -28.06 12.90
N LEU A 104 -1.46 -26.95 12.34
CA LEU A 104 -1.88 -26.88 10.94
C LEU A 104 -0.69 -27.08 10.00
N ALA A 105 0.43 -26.39 10.23
CA ALA A 105 1.62 -26.50 9.41
C ALA A 105 2.22 -27.91 9.46
N LYS A 106 2.29 -28.53 10.64
CA LYS A 106 2.74 -29.91 10.82
C LYS A 106 1.85 -30.90 10.06
N THR A 107 0.54 -30.76 10.21
CA THR A 107 -0.43 -31.63 9.53
C THR A 107 -0.38 -31.44 8.01
N ALA A 108 -0.33 -30.20 7.53
CA ALA A 108 -0.17 -29.90 6.11
C ALA A 108 1.12 -30.53 5.53
N TYR A 109 2.22 -30.46 6.29
CA TYR A 109 3.47 -31.12 5.90
C TYR A 109 3.32 -32.64 5.83
N GLN A 110 2.73 -33.27 6.85
CA GLN A 110 2.52 -34.72 6.90
C GLN A 110 1.60 -35.23 5.78
N MET A 111 0.62 -34.42 5.39
CA MET A 111 -0.29 -34.72 4.28
C MET A 111 0.33 -34.49 2.89
N GLY A 112 1.57 -34.00 2.81
CA GLY A 112 2.21 -33.66 1.53
C GLY A 112 1.62 -32.41 0.86
N GLY A 113 0.92 -31.56 1.60
CA GLY A 113 0.26 -30.35 1.10
C GLY A 113 1.25 -29.24 0.70
N VAL A 114 0.70 -28.12 0.23
CA VAL A 114 1.49 -26.94 -0.15
C VAL A 114 2.04 -26.27 1.12
N THR A 115 3.35 -26.04 1.16
CA THR A 115 4.11 -25.43 2.28
C THR A 115 4.89 -24.19 1.86
N GLY A 116 4.74 -23.77 0.61
CA GLY A 116 5.34 -22.56 0.08
C GLY A 116 4.74 -22.21 -1.27
N ALA A 117 4.63 -20.91 -1.54
CA ALA A 117 4.19 -20.37 -2.81
C ALA A 117 5.07 -19.16 -3.17
N ALA A 118 5.44 -19.07 -4.44
CA ALA A 118 6.02 -17.88 -5.04
C ALA A 118 5.12 -17.49 -6.21
N VAL A 119 4.80 -16.21 -6.33
CA VAL A 119 3.89 -15.72 -7.38
C VAL A 119 4.55 -14.59 -8.16
N HIS A 120 4.12 -14.43 -9.40
CA HIS A 120 4.30 -13.23 -10.18
C HIS A 120 2.93 -12.58 -10.33
N VAL A 121 2.92 -11.25 -10.27
CA VAL A 121 1.73 -10.43 -10.49
C VAL A 121 2.10 -9.31 -11.43
N PHE A 122 1.20 -8.99 -12.34
CA PHE A 122 1.31 -7.81 -13.17
C PHE A 122 0.10 -6.90 -12.93
N ASN A 123 0.35 -5.60 -12.81
CA ASN A 123 -0.71 -4.61 -12.74
C ASN A 123 -0.46 -3.48 -13.73
N ARG A 124 -1.49 -3.16 -14.49
CA ARG A 124 -1.58 -1.91 -15.26
C ARG A 124 -2.96 -1.32 -15.05
N TRP A 125 -3.12 -0.72 -13.87
CA TRP A 125 -4.37 -0.15 -13.33
C TRP A 125 -5.46 -1.19 -13.06
N GLN A 126 -5.23 -2.44 -13.41
CA GLN A 126 -6.01 -3.63 -13.14
C GLN A 126 -5.02 -4.78 -12.96
N TRP A 127 -5.38 -5.77 -12.15
CA TRP A 127 -4.56 -6.96 -11.96
C TRP A 127 -4.70 -7.88 -13.15
N ALA A 128 -3.58 -8.43 -13.62
CA ALA A 128 -3.60 -9.56 -14.55
C ALA A 128 -4.18 -10.79 -13.85
N GLU A 129 -4.88 -11.61 -14.62
CA GLU A 129 -5.41 -12.89 -14.17
C GLU A 129 -4.89 -14.01 -15.06
N ALA A 130 -4.78 -15.21 -14.51
CA ALA A 130 -4.51 -16.40 -15.30
C ALA A 130 -5.24 -17.62 -14.75
N ASP A 131 -5.56 -18.54 -15.65
CA ASP A 131 -6.15 -19.83 -15.33
C ASP A 131 -5.05 -20.83 -14.96
N PHE A 132 -5.17 -21.52 -13.83
CA PHE A 132 -4.23 -22.55 -13.35
C PHE A 132 -4.96 -23.85 -13.05
N THR A 133 -4.32 -24.99 -13.34
CA THR A 133 -4.85 -26.30 -12.94
C THR A 133 -4.26 -26.70 -11.59
N LEU A 134 -5.06 -26.62 -10.53
CA LEU A 134 -4.71 -26.96 -9.15
C LEU A 134 -5.57 -28.14 -8.70
N ASN A 135 -4.94 -29.23 -8.25
CA ASN A 135 -5.65 -30.45 -7.82
C ASN A 135 -6.69 -30.96 -8.85
N GLY A 136 -6.39 -30.84 -10.15
CA GLY A 136 -7.27 -31.27 -11.24
C GLY A 136 -8.43 -30.32 -11.54
N LYS A 137 -8.52 -29.17 -10.88
CA LYS A 137 -9.52 -28.13 -11.15
C LYS A 137 -8.85 -26.91 -11.78
N SER A 138 -9.52 -26.34 -12.78
CA SER A 138 -9.12 -25.06 -13.36
C SER A 138 -9.65 -23.94 -12.48
N GLU A 139 -8.75 -23.08 -12.01
CA GLU A 139 -9.05 -21.93 -11.17
C GLU A 139 -8.45 -20.67 -11.79
N ARG A 140 -9.25 -19.59 -11.87
CA ARG A 140 -8.74 -18.27 -12.26
C ARG A 140 -8.25 -17.53 -11.04
N LEU A 141 -7.02 -17.05 -11.09
CA LEU A 141 -6.40 -16.33 -9.98
C LEU A 141 -5.89 -14.96 -10.45
N PRO A 142 -5.89 -13.94 -9.57
CA PRO A 142 -5.42 -12.58 -9.89
C PRO A 142 -3.90 -12.46 -9.85
N ILE A 143 -3.24 -13.43 -10.47
CA ILE A 143 -1.79 -13.58 -10.64
C ILE A 143 -1.53 -14.14 -12.05
N ASP A 144 -0.36 -13.89 -12.60
CA ASP A 144 0.03 -14.33 -13.95
C ASP A 144 1.18 -15.33 -13.95
N GLY A 145 1.72 -15.68 -12.79
CA GLY A 145 2.67 -16.78 -12.65
C GLY A 145 2.72 -17.31 -11.23
N MET A 146 3.05 -18.60 -11.08
CA MET A 146 3.28 -19.18 -9.76
C MET A 146 4.29 -20.34 -9.78
N ALA A 147 4.86 -20.59 -8.61
CA ALA A 147 5.53 -21.83 -8.27
C ALA A 147 5.09 -22.27 -6.87
N LEU A 148 4.80 -23.57 -6.71
CA LEU A 148 4.39 -24.15 -5.44
C LEU A 148 5.46 -25.11 -4.91
N ARG A 149 5.59 -25.16 -3.59
CA ARG A 149 6.46 -26.11 -2.89
C ARG A 149 5.62 -26.97 -1.98
N ASN A 150 5.57 -28.27 -2.26
CA ASN A 150 4.95 -29.25 -1.37
C ASN A 150 5.92 -29.65 -0.25
N ALA A 151 5.41 -30.31 0.79
CA ALA A 151 6.19 -30.78 1.93
C ALA A 151 7.46 -31.53 1.51
N GLY A 152 8.62 -31.06 1.99
CA GLY A 152 9.94 -31.66 1.70
C GLY A 152 10.41 -31.55 0.25
N GLY A 153 9.67 -30.83 -0.61
CA GLY A 153 9.98 -30.67 -2.03
C GLY A 153 10.66 -29.34 -2.37
N GLU A 154 10.95 -29.17 -3.65
CA GLU A 154 11.42 -27.91 -4.25
C GLU A 154 10.26 -27.09 -4.79
N PHE A 155 10.50 -25.80 -5.06
CA PHE A 155 9.55 -24.97 -5.80
C PHE A 155 9.42 -25.47 -7.24
N LYS A 156 8.21 -25.86 -7.61
CA LYS A 156 7.86 -26.27 -8.97
C LYS A 156 7.03 -25.18 -9.63
N PRO A 157 7.49 -24.55 -10.72
CA PRO A 157 6.67 -23.64 -11.51
C PRO A 157 5.44 -24.38 -12.06
N LEU A 158 4.27 -23.76 -12.00
CA LEU A 158 3.07 -24.29 -12.67
C LEU A 158 2.86 -23.56 -13.98
N ALA A 159 2.62 -24.33 -15.05
CA ALA A 159 2.17 -23.78 -16.31
C ALA A 159 0.75 -23.20 -16.12
N ARG A 160 0.58 -21.94 -16.50
CA ARG A 160 -0.74 -21.33 -16.63
C ARG A 160 -1.39 -21.72 -17.96
N GLY A 161 -2.71 -21.73 -17.99
CA GLY A 161 -3.52 -21.84 -19.19
C GLY A 161 -3.64 -20.48 -19.88
N GLN A 162 -4.85 -19.96 -19.99
CA GLN A 162 -5.09 -18.64 -20.56
C GLN A 162 -4.70 -17.54 -19.56
N VAL A 163 -4.10 -16.47 -20.08
CA VAL A 163 -3.73 -15.27 -19.32
C VAL A 163 -4.53 -14.07 -19.84
N TYR A 164 -4.90 -13.18 -18.93
CA TYR A 164 -5.73 -12.00 -19.17
C TYR A 164 -4.96 -10.79 -18.65
N TYR A 165 -4.10 -10.23 -19.50
CA TYR A 165 -3.44 -8.97 -19.17
C TYR A 165 -4.42 -7.81 -19.34
N PRO A 166 -4.36 -6.77 -18.49
CA PRO A 166 -5.14 -5.55 -18.69
C PRO A 166 -4.94 -4.98 -20.10
N PRO A 167 -5.85 -4.18 -20.66
CA PRO A 167 -5.61 -3.50 -21.93
C PRO A 167 -4.43 -2.51 -21.87
N THR A 168 -3.78 -2.22 -23.00
CA THR A 168 -2.63 -1.28 -23.09
C THR A 168 -3.02 0.19 -23.02
N GLN A 169 -4.32 0.48 -23.12
CA GLN A 169 -4.85 1.84 -23.01
C GLN A 169 -4.63 2.45 -21.62
N ARG A 170 -4.45 3.78 -21.57
CA ARG A 170 -4.15 4.53 -20.34
C ARG A 170 -5.37 5.22 -19.72
N ASN A 171 -6.58 4.96 -20.23
CA ASN A 171 -7.79 5.70 -19.83
C ASN A 171 -8.15 5.50 -18.34
N ASN A 172 -7.68 4.42 -17.71
CA ASN A 172 -7.87 4.15 -16.28
C ASN A 172 -6.59 4.34 -15.46
N ALA A 173 -5.62 5.12 -15.96
CA ALA A 173 -4.42 5.41 -15.19
C ALA A 173 -4.75 6.16 -13.90
N ALA A 174 -4.18 5.72 -12.78
CA ALA A 174 -4.28 6.33 -11.45
C ALA A 174 -5.67 6.38 -10.77
N VAL A 175 -6.71 5.71 -11.30
CA VAL A 175 -8.07 5.75 -10.68
C VAL A 175 -8.33 4.66 -9.64
N THR A 176 -7.50 3.62 -9.55
CA THR A 176 -7.84 2.38 -8.82
C THR A 176 -7.40 2.29 -7.36
N TYR A 177 -6.64 3.26 -6.84
CA TYR A 177 -6.13 3.23 -5.45
C TYR A 177 -5.87 4.64 -4.89
N TYR A 178 -6.89 5.50 -4.95
CA TYR A 178 -6.84 6.86 -4.42
C TYR A 178 -6.91 6.90 -2.89
N SER A 179 -5.96 7.57 -2.24
CA SER A 179 -6.00 7.91 -0.81
C SER A 179 -6.46 9.35 -0.63
N ALA A 180 -7.47 9.56 0.23
CA ALA A 180 -7.95 10.89 0.56
C ALA A 180 -7.30 11.40 1.85
N VAL A 181 -6.85 12.66 1.87
CA VAL A 181 -6.39 13.32 3.10
C VAL A 181 -6.94 14.73 3.18
N GLY A 182 -7.62 15.04 4.27
CA GLY A 182 -7.97 16.40 4.68
C GLY A 182 -7.05 16.87 5.81
N THR A 183 -6.73 18.16 5.87
CA THR A 183 -5.90 18.71 6.95
C THR A 183 -6.39 20.07 7.39
N LEU A 184 -6.39 20.27 8.70
CA LEU A 184 -6.62 21.53 9.40
C LEU A 184 -5.32 21.95 10.06
N ALA A 185 -4.98 23.23 9.92
CA ALA A 185 -3.83 23.85 10.58
C ALA A 185 -4.29 25.10 11.30
N GLU A 186 -3.87 25.25 12.56
CA GLU A 186 -4.07 26.44 13.36
C GLU A 186 -2.71 27.14 13.51
N VAL A 187 -2.62 28.40 13.12
CA VAL A 187 -1.36 29.16 13.15
C VAL A 187 -1.51 30.46 13.91
N ALA A 188 -0.44 30.90 14.56
CA ALA A 188 -0.27 32.27 15.01
C ALA A 188 0.75 32.98 14.11
N VAL A 189 0.47 34.23 13.78
CA VAL A 189 1.38 35.09 13.02
C VAL A 189 1.78 36.27 13.91
N ASP A 190 3.07 36.41 14.16
CA ASP A 190 3.60 37.58 14.88
C ASP A 190 3.61 38.80 13.92
N ILE A 191 2.86 39.84 14.27
CA ILE A 191 2.63 41.00 13.39
C ILE A 191 3.92 41.80 13.18
N ALA A 192 4.83 41.84 14.15
CA ALA A 192 6.05 42.64 14.08
C ALA A 192 7.14 41.96 13.23
N THR A 193 7.25 40.63 13.34
CA THR A 193 8.32 39.84 12.74
C THR A 193 7.89 39.07 11.50
N GLY A 194 6.58 38.80 11.35
CA GLY A 194 6.02 37.92 10.34
C GLY A 194 6.25 36.43 10.63
N GLN A 195 6.78 36.06 11.80
CA GLN A 195 7.01 34.66 12.14
C GLN A 195 5.69 33.90 12.30
N VAL A 196 5.67 32.66 11.80
CA VAL A 196 4.52 31.75 11.87
C VAL A 196 4.81 30.66 12.88
N GLU A 197 3.92 30.50 13.86
CA GLU A 197 3.92 29.38 14.81
C GLU A 197 2.76 28.44 14.47
N LEU A 198 3.04 27.14 14.30
CA LEU A 198 2.01 26.11 14.17
C LEU A 198 1.48 25.74 15.56
N LEU A 199 0.26 26.20 15.89
CA LEU A 199 -0.36 25.95 17.17
C LEU A 199 -0.97 24.56 17.26
N ASN A 200 -1.59 24.09 16.18
CA ASN A 200 -2.30 22.82 16.15
C ASN A 200 -2.40 22.26 14.73
N HIS A 201 -2.53 20.95 14.63
CA HIS A 201 -2.65 20.24 13.37
C HIS A 201 -3.55 19.01 13.53
N HIS A 202 -4.52 18.86 12.62
CA HIS A 202 -5.37 17.68 12.57
C HIS A 202 -5.56 17.21 11.13
N SER A 203 -5.24 15.94 10.85
CA SER A 203 -5.49 15.33 9.54
C SER A 203 -6.50 14.21 9.60
N ILE A 204 -7.35 14.11 8.58
CA ILE A 204 -8.31 13.01 8.41
C ILE A 204 -7.88 12.22 7.18
N MET A 205 -7.64 10.93 7.33
CA MET A 205 -7.03 10.08 6.30
C MET A 205 -7.94 8.91 5.93
N GLU A 206 -8.04 8.59 4.64
CA GLU A 206 -8.64 7.37 4.12
C GLU A 206 -7.54 6.53 3.44
N CYS A 207 -7.20 5.38 4.03
CA CYS A 207 -6.05 4.57 3.62
C CYS A 207 -6.41 3.10 3.30
N GLY A 208 -7.69 2.81 3.13
CA GLY A 208 -8.22 1.45 3.06
C GLY A 208 -7.87 0.63 4.30
N ASN A 209 -7.64 -0.67 4.12
CA ASN A 209 -7.21 -1.53 5.22
C ASN A 209 -5.77 -1.19 5.68
N LEU A 210 -5.64 -0.80 6.94
CA LEU A 210 -4.37 -0.51 7.59
C LEU A 210 -3.53 -1.78 7.77
N ILE A 211 -2.31 -1.76 7.24
CA ILE A 211 -1.35 -2.87 7.46
C ILE A 211 -0.67 -2.72 8.81
N VAL A 212 -0.07 -1.54 9.08
CA VAL A 212 0.62 -1.24 10.34
C VAL A 212 0.25 0.19 10.77
N PRO A 213 -0.67 0.36 11.73
CA PRO A 213 -1.15 1.68 12.17
C PRO A 213 -0.04 2.64 12.62
N GLU A 214 0.98 2.11 13.30
CA GLU A 214 2.11 2.88 13.81
C GLU A 214 2.95 3.48 12.68
N LEU A 215 3.13 2.75 11.58
CA LEU A 215 3.83 3.26 10.40
C LEU A 215 3.03 4.35 9.70
N VAL A 216 1.71 4.23 9.64
CA VAL A 216 0.84 5.28 9.08
C VAL A 216 0.90 6.55 9.92
N SER A 217 0.89 6.42 11.25
CA SER A 217 1.11 7.55 12.17
C SER A 217 2.48 8.19 11.92
N GLY A 218 3.54 7.40 11.77
CA GLY A 218 4.88 7.90 11.46
C GLY A 218 4.95 8.63 10.11
N GLN A 219 4.27 8.12 9.08
CA GLN A 219 4.17 8.81 7.79
C GLN A 219 3.50 10.17 7.94
N LEU A 220 2.40 10.26 8.69
CA LEU A 220 1.73 11.54 8.94
C LEU A 220 2.66 12.56 9.64
N GLN A 221 3.42 12.12 10.64
CA GLN A 221 4.39 12.96 11.36
C GLN A 221 5.51 13.46 10.43
N GLY A 222 6.09 12.57 9.63
CA GLY A 222 7.11 12.94 8.64
C GLY A 222 6.56 13.86 7.54
N GLY A 223 5.34 13.57 7.07
CA GLY A 223 4.59 14.37 6.11
C GLY A 223 4.34 15.80 6.60
N LEU A 224 4.00 15.95 7.89
CA LEU A 224 3.85 17.26 8.52
C LEU A 224 5.15 18.05 8.50
N ALA A 225 6.26 17.44 8.93
CA ALA A 225 7.55 18.09 8.86
C ALA A 225 7.87 18.53 7.42
N MET A 226 7.75 17.64 6.43
CA MET A 226 7.99 17.99 5.02
C MET A 226 7.06 19.09 4.50
N GLY A 227 5.77 19.06 4.88
CA GLY A 227 4.79 20.05 4.47
C GLY A 227 5.07 21.44 5.03
N ILE A 228 5.47 21.52 6.31
CA ILE A 228 5.93 22.77 6.95
C ILE A 228 7.18 23.31 6.24
N GLY A 229 8.13 22.42 5.94
CA GLY A 229 9.35 22.79 5.23
C GLY A 229 9.05 23.41 3.87
N HIS A 230 8.24 22.72 3.06
CA HIS A 230 7.82 23.22 1.75
C HIS A 230 7.02 24.53 1.83
N ALA A 231 6.16 24.68 2.85
CA ALA A 231 5.34 25.87 3.01
C ALA A 231 6.12 27.09 3.51
N LEU A 232 7.09 26.92 4.41
CA LEU A 232 7.65 28.04 5.21
C LEU A 232 9.18 28.19 5.17
N HIS A 233 9.94 27.15 4.83
CA HIS A 233 11.40 27.14 5.06
C HIS A 233 12.24 26.78 3.84
N GLU A 234 11.92 25.68 3.17
CA GLU A 234 12.73 25.06 2.13
C GLU A 234 12.63 25.85 0.82
N TYR A 235 13.75 26.46 0.42
CA TYR A 235 13.85 27.24 -0.81
C TYR A 235 15.18 26.96 -1.48
N LEU A 236 15.12 26.85 -2.81
CA LEU A 236 16.27 26.70 -3.67
C LEU A 236 16.26 27.83 -4.69
N PRO A 237 17.24 28.76 -4.66
CA PRO A 237 17.33 29.78 -5.67
C PRO A 237 17.67 29.15 -7.03
N LEU A 238 17.21 29.83 -8.06
CA LEU A 238 17.47 29.45 -9.44
C LEU A 238 18.93 29.77 -9.81
N TYR A 239 19.41 29.14 -10.89
CA TYR A 239 20.69 29.43 -11.54
C TYR A 239 21.93 29.18 -10.65
N GLU A 240 22.98 30.01 -10.85
CA GLU A 240 24.32 29.88 -10.28
C GLU A 240 24.33 29.93 -8.74
N ASP A 241 23.32 30.56 -8.14
CA ASP A 241 23.19 30.69 -6.68
C ASP A 241 22.60 29.42 -6.04
N GLY A 242 22.05 28.51 -6.83
CA GLY A 242 21.44 27.26 -6.38
C GLY A 242 22.41 26.23 -5.79
N PRO A 243 21.89 25.10 -5.28
CA PRO A 243 22.67 24.08 -4.58
C PRO A 243 23.77 23.42 -5.43
N GLY A 244 23.71 23.53 -6.76
CA GLY A 244 24.69 22.96 -7.69
C GLY A 244 26.08 23.59 -7.61
N ASN A 245 26.25 24.76 -6.97
CA ASN A 245 27.56 25.43 -6.87
C ASN A 245 28.50 24.86 -5.79
N GLY A 246 28.06 23.84 -5.05
CA GLY A 246 28.87 23.14 -4.04
C GLY A 246 29.08 23.92 -2.73
N THR A 247 28.46 25.10 -2.56
CA THR A 247 28.58 25.93 -1.35
C THR A 247 27.39 25.79 -0.38
N TRP A 248 26.46 24.89 -0.70
CA TRP A 248 25.23 24.69 0.06
C TRP A 248 25.37 23.59 1.13
N ASN A 249 24.75 23.85 2.28
CA ASN A 249 24.54 22.89 3.36
C ASN A 249 23.26 23.32 4.13
N PHE A 250 22.92 22.65 5.23
CA PHE A 250 21.75 22.97 6.07
C PHE A 250 21.80 24.32 6.77
N ASN A 251 22.88 25.09 6.61
CA ASN A 251 22.94 26.50 6.98
C ASN A 251 22.24 27.42 5.96
N ARG A 252 22.02 26.96 4.72
CA ARG A 252 21.31 27.69 3.66
C ARG A 252 19.98 27.03 3.32
N TYR A 253 19.95 25.70 3.32
CA TYR A 253 18.74 24.92 3.16
C TYR A 253 18.12 24.62 4.53
N HIS A 254 17.10 25.37 4.89
CA HIS A 254 16.50 25.29 6.22
C HIS A 254 15.43 24.20 6.25
N LEU A 255 15.78 23.06 6.85
CA LEU A 255 14.80 22.04 7.20
C LEU A 255 14.06 22.44 8.49
N PRO A 256 12.78 22.07 8.61
CA PRO A 256 12.04 22.22 9.86
C PRO A 256 12.73 21.53 11.02
N ARG A 257 12.77 22.21 12.16
CA ARG A 257 13.28 21.72 13.43
C ARG A 257 12.15 21.17 14.27
N ALA A 258 12.50 20.46 15.35
CA ALA A 258 11.55 19.95 16.33
C ALA A 258 10.70 21.07 16.99
N SER A 259 11.17 22.32 16.98
CA SER A 259 10.42 23.49 17.44
C SER A 259 9.33 23.95 16.46
N ASP A 260 9.49 23.61 15.18
CA ASP A 260 8.64 24.12 14.09
C ASP A 260 7.46 23.18 13.84
N VAL A 261 7.61 21.91 14.23
CA VAL A 261 6.56 20.90 14.20
C VAL A 261 5.77 20.91 15.51
N ALA A 262 4.44 20.84 15.42
CA ALA A 262 3.55 20.75 16.56
C ALA A 262 3.54 19.32 17.17
N VAL A 263 4.71 18.76 17.51
CA VAL A 263 4.91 17.34 17.88
C VAL A 263 3.89 16.84 18.90
N TRP A 264 3.56 17.65 19.90
CA TRP A 264 2.66 17.27 21.00
C TRP A 264 1.19 17.60 20.78
N LYS A 265 0.88 18.36 19.73
CA LYS A 265 -0.47 18.83 19.41
C LYS A 265 -0.98 18.29 18.07
N GLN A 266 -0.13 17.60 17.32
CA GLN A 266 -0.52 16.89 16.11
C GLN A 266 -1.49 15.75 16.46
N SER A 267 -2.60 15.71 15.73
CA SER A 267 -3.56 14.62 15.78
C SER A 267 -3.96 14.19 14.37
N GLY A 268 -4.59 13.03 14.28
CA GLY A 268 -5.24 12.64 13.05
C GLY A 268 -6.13 11.43 13.23
N ASP A 269 -7.20 11.39 12.45
CA ASP A 269 -8.17 10.31 12.41
C ASP A 269 -8.04 9.52 11.11
N ILE A 270 -8.23 8.21 11.23
CA ILE A 270 -8.28 7.32 10.07
C ILE A 270 -9.74 6.92 9.87
N LEU A 271 -10.27 7.22 8.69
CA LEU A 271 -11.61 6.81 8.29
C LEU A 271 -11.64 5.28 8.17
N PRO A 272 -12.77 4.63 8.52
CA PRO A 272 -12.90 3.19 8.36
C PRO A 272 -12.76 2.81 6.89
N ALA A 273 -12.18 1.63 6.66
CA ALA A 273 -12.14 1.02 5.34
C ALA A 273 -13.55 0.92 4.74
N LEU A 274 -13.67 1.14 3.43
CA LEU A 274 -14.96 1.16 2.73
C LEU A 274 -15.65 -0.22 2.73
N SER A 275 -14.87 -1.29 2.87
CA SER A 275 -15.32 -2.67 2.99
C SER A 275 -14.22 -3.54 3.61
N GLU A 276 -14.55 -4.78 4.00
CA GLU A 276 -13.54 -5.78 4.42
C GLU A 276 -12.48 -6.04 3.34
N THR A 277 -12.82 -5.80 2.07
CA THR A 277 -11.95 -6.02 0.90
C THR A 277 -11.27 -4.76 0.39
N ASP A 278 -11.42 -3.62 1.07
CA ASP A 278 -10.79 -2.35 0.65
C ASP A 278 -9.26 -2.51 0.66
N PRO A 279 -8.58 -2.39 -0.48
CA PRO A 279 -7.15 -2.64 -0.52
C PRO A 279 -6.37 -1.61 0.29
N PRO A 280 -5.23 -1.98 0.90
CA PRO A 280 -4.34 -1.00 1.51
C PRO A 280 -3.88 0.04 0.49
N LYS A 281 -3.90 1.31 0.89
CA LYS A 281 -3.55 2.45 0.03
C LYS A 281 -2.30 3.13 0.58
N GLY A 282 -1.53 3.74 -0.30
CA GLY A 282 -0.31 4.40 0.11
C GLY A 282 -0.56 5.72 0.83
N MET A 283 0.20 5.95 1.89
CA MET A 283 0.09 7.17 2.70
C MET A 283 1.33 8.06 2.66
N ALA A 284 2.47 7.59 2.15
CA ALA A 284 3.76 8.25 2.35
C ALA A 284 3.86 9.67 1.73
N GLU A 285 3.43 9.85 0.49
CA GLU A 285 3.45 11.17 -0.14
C GLU A 285 2.19 11.99 0.18
N VAL A 286 1.02 11.32 0.22
CA VAL A 286 -0.28 11.98 0.30
C VAL A 286 -0.52 12.75 1.60
N VAL A 287 0.12 12.35 2.69
CA VAL A 287 0.03 13.04 3.98
C VAL A 287 0.63 14.45 3.94
N MET A 288 1.67 14.68 3.14
CA MET A 288 2.33 15.99 3.05
C MET A 288 1.50 17.01 2.26
N ILE A 289 0.83 16.56 1.21
CA ILE A 289 0.17 17.41 0.20
C ILE A 289 -0.79 18.44 0.83
N PRO A 290 -1.79 18.04 1.66
CA PRO A 290 -2.78 19.00 2.18
C PRO A 290 -2.21 19.94 3.24
N ILE A 291 -1.05 19.62 3.83
CA ILE A 291 -0.42 20.41 4.89
C ILE A 291 0.04 21.75 4.36
N VAL A 292 0.64 21.77 3.16
CA VAL A 292 1.07 23.00 2.49
C VAL A 292 -0.12 23.93 2.26
N ALA A 293 -1.22 23.41 1.72
CA ALA A 293 -2.42 24.20 1.46
C ALA A 293 -3.09 24.68 2.75
N ALA A 294 -3.14 23.84 3.79
CA ALA A 294 -3.69 24.19 5.09
C ALA A 294 -2.92 25.35 5.74
N LEU A 295 -1.59 25.30 5.73
CA LEU A 295 -0.73 26.36 6.27
C LEU A 295 -0.92 27.69 5.54
N VAL A 296 -0.85 27.67 4.19
CA VAL A 296 -1.01 28.91 3.40
C VAL A 296 -2.40 29.51 3.56
N ASN A 297 -3.45 28.68 3.65
CA ASN A 297 -4.79 29.18 3.90
C ASN A 297 -4.93 29.74 5.32
N ALA A 298 -4.32 29.11 6.34
CA ALA A 298 -4.35 29.61 7.71
C ALA A 298 -3.59 30.93 7.86
N ILE A 299 -2.45 31.08 7.18
CA ILE A 299 -1.73 32.37 7.11
C ILE A 299 -2.57 33.42 6.40
N ALA A 300 -3.27 33.06 5.31
CA ALA A 300 -4.14 33.99 4.60
C ALA A 300 -5.33 34.44 5.46
N ASP A 301 -5.90 33.55 6.27
CA ASP A 301 -6.93 33.88 7.26
C ASP A 301 -6.39 34.83 8.34
N ALA A 302 -5.19 34.56 8.87
CA ALA A 302 -4.56 35.39 9.90
C ALA A 302 -4.11 36.78 9.40
N THR A 303 -3.72 36.90 8.13
CA THR A 303 -3.15 38.14 7.57
C THR A 303 -4.10 38.92 6.66
N GLY A 304 -5.19 38.29 6.22
CA GLY A 304 -6.07 38.83 5.18
C GLY A 304 -5.48 38.81 3.77
N HIS A 305 -4.27 38.26 3.58
CA HIS A 305 -3.57 38.26 2.29
C HIS A 305 -3.35 36.84 1.75
N ARG A 306 -3.70 36.60 0.48
CA ARG A 306 -3.49 35.29 -0.16
C ARG A 306 -2.14 35.22 -0.86
N PHE A 307 -1.19 34.53 -0.24
CA PHE A 307 0.10 34.17 -0.84
C PHE A 307 -0.08 33.13 -1.96
N ARG A 308 0.69 33.28 -3.04
CA ARG A 308 0.67 32.39 -4.21
C ARG A 308 2.03 31.78 -4.54
N ASP A 309 3.07 32.22 -3.84
CA ASP A 309 4.44 31.75 -4.01
C ASP A 309 4.90 31.09 -2.70
N LEU A 310 5.71 30.05 -2.85
CA LEU A 310 6.29 29.30 -1.73
C LEU A 310 7.83 29.39 -1.77
N PRO A 311 8.47 29.27 -0.60
CA PRO A 311 7.87 29.27 0.73
C PRO A 311 7.35 30.67 1.14
N VAL A 312 6.33 30.72 1.99
CA VAL A 312 5.86 31.96 2.63
C VAL A 312 6.79 32.28 3.80
N ARG A 313 7.78 33.13 3.58
CA ARG A 313 8.74 33.52 4.62
C ARG A 313 8.19 34.66 5.48
N ALA A 314 8.76 34.81 6.67
CA ALA A 314 8.42 35.90 7.59
C ALA A 314 8.57 37.29 6.95
N GLU A 315 9.55 37.47 6.07
CA GLU A 315 9.75 38.70 5.29
C GLU A 315 8.54 39.02 4.39
N ASN A 316 8.01 38.01 3.68
CA ASN A 316 6.85 38.16 2.81
C ASN A 316 5.59 38.53 3.61
N ILE A 317 5.43 37.94 4.80
CA ILE A 317 4.31 38.25 5.69
C ILE A 317 4.42 39.67 6.23
N ARG A 318 5.62 40.09 6.65
CA ARG A 318 5.84 41.44 7.16
C ARG A 318 5.57 42.51 6.10
N GLU A 319 5.89 42.25 4.84
CA GLU A 319 5.63 43.17 3.72
C GLU A 319 4.14 43.47 3.52
N VAL A 320 3.23 42.52 3.82
CA VAL A 320 1.79 42.70 3.64
C VAL A 320 1.06 43.22 4.88
N LEU A 321 1.70 43.14 6.05
CA LEU A 321 1.16 43.63 7.32
C LEU A 321 1.55 45.08 7.64
N GLN A 322 2.50 45.66 6.88
CA GLN A 322 2.92 47.06 6.95
C GLN A 322 1.99 47.98 6.14
#